data_AF-A0A8T5L8I5-F1
#
_entry.id   AF-A0A8T5L8I5-F1
#
_cell.length_a   1.000
_cell.length_b   1.000
_cell.length_c   1.000
_cell.angle_alpha   90.00
_cell.angle_beta   90.00
_cell.angle_gamma   90.00
#
_symmetry.space_group_name_H-M   'P 1'
#
loop_
_entity.id
_entity.type
_entity.pdbx_description
1 polymer ?
#
loop_
_entity_poly.entity_id
_entity_poly.type
_entity_poly.pdbx_seq_one_letter_code
_entity_poly.pdbx_strand_id
1 'polypeptide(L)' 'MSNQVDASHILVKTEHEANEILEKVKGGESFEKLAEEKSECPSGKKG' A
#
# COMPACT_ATOMS: atom_id res chain seq x y z
N MET A 1 18.18 5.83 21.53
CA MET A 1 17.65 4.91 20.50
C MET A 1 16.43 5.57 19.90
N SER A 2 16.50 5.99 18.65
CA SER A 2 15.38 6.59 17.92
C SER A 2 14.36 5.50 17.59
N ASN A 3 13.21 5.51 18.26
CA ASN A 3 12.12 4.55 18.09
C ASN A 3 11.21 4.87 16.88
N GLN A 4 11.75 5.51 15.84
CA GLN A 4 10.98 5.88 14.65
C GLN A 4 11.20 4.86 13.54
N VAL A 5 10.10 4.40 12.95
CA VAL A 5 10.06 3.52 11.78
C VAL A 5 9.17 4.17 10.74
N ASP A 6 9.64 4.17 9.49
CA ASP A 6 8.83 4.53 8.34
C ASP A 6 8.09 3.28 7.86
N ALA A 7 6.76 3.39 7.78
CA ALA A 7 5.89 2.33 7.33
C ALA A 7 4.93 2.88 6.28
N SER A 8 4.82 2.16 5.16
CA SER A 8 3.85 2.43 4.11
C SER A 8 2.69 1.43 4.24
N HIS A 9 1.46 1.89 4.02
CA HIS A 9 0.29 1.02 3.99
C HIS A 9 -0.57 1.31 2.76
N ILE A 10 -1.27 0.27 2.29
CA ILE A 10 -2.28 0.40 1.24
C ILE A 10 -3.61 0.06 1.90
N LEU A 11 -4.53 1.03 1.89
CA LEU A 11 -5.88 0.81 2.38
C LEU A 11 -6.75 0.38 1.20
N VAL A 12 -7.35 -0.81 1.29
CA VAL A 12 -8.27 -1.34 0.27
C VAL A 12 -9.61 -1.70 0.90
N LYS A 13 -10.67 -1.71 0.09
CA LYS A 13 -12.03 -1.98 0.54
C LYS A 13 -12.28 -3.44 0.88
N THR A 14 -11.66 -4.35 0.14
CA THR A 14 -11.93 -5.79 0.21
C THR A 14 -10.66 -6.61 0.42
N GLU A 15 -10.80 -7.75 1.08
CA GLU A 15 -9.70 -8.71 1.29
C GLU A 15 -9.18 -9.28 -0.04
N HIS A 16 -10.05 -9.39 -1.05
CA HIS A 16 -9.65 -9.86 -2.37
C HIS A 16 -8.62 -8.92 -3.00
N GLU A 17 -8.88 -7.61 -2.98
CA GLU A 17 -7.95 -6.61 -3.49
C GLU A 17 -6.62 -6.61 -2.72
N ALA A 18 -6.68 -6.83 -1.40
CA ALA A 18 -5.46 -6.95 -0.59
C ALA A 18 -4.60 -8.14 -1.04
N ASN A 19 -5.23 -9.29 -1.28
CA ASN A 19 -4.54 -10.49 -1.76
C ASN A 19 -4.00 -10.32 -3.18
N GLU A 20 -4.74 -9.69 -4.10
CA GLU A 20 -4.25 -9.39 -5.44
C GLU A 20 -3.01 -8.49 -5.40
N ILE A 21 -3.02 -7.45 -4.57
CA ILE A 21 -1.87 -6.56 -4.38
C ILE A 21 -0.70 -7.34 -3.78
N LEU A 22 -0.95 -8.22 -2.80
CA LEU A 22 0.09 -9.05 -2.21
C LEU A 22 0.74 -9.99 -3.24
N GLU A 23 -0.05 -10.61 -4.11
CA GLU A 23 0.42 -11.46 -5.21
C GLU A 23 1.26 -10.66 -6.20
N LYS A 24 0.81 -9.46 -6.58
CA LYS A 24 1.53 -8.55 -7.48
C LYS A 24 2.85 -8.06 -6.90
N VAL A 25 2.87 -7.68 -5.62
CA VAL A 25 4.09 -7.28 -4.90
C VAL A 25 5.06 -8.46 -4.83
N LYS A 26 4.57 -9.67 -4.52
CA LYS A 26 5.40 -10.90 -4.55
C LYS A 26 5.92 -11.22 -5.96
N GLY A 27 5.16 -10.87 -6.99
CA GLY A 27 5.54 -10.99 -8.39
C GLY A 27 6.59 -9.97 -8.86
N GLY A 28 6.94 -9.00 -8.01
CA GLY A 28 7.95 -7.97 -8.32
C GLY A 28 7.38 -6.64 -8.80
N GLU A 29 6.06 -6.42 -8.72
CA GLU A 29 5.49 -5.10 -8.93
C GLU A 29 5.87 -4.14 -7.79
N SER A 30 6.03 -2.86 -8.13
CA SER A 30 6.39 -1.83 -7.15
C SER A 30 5.21 -1.53 -6.20
N PHE A 31 5.45 -1.65 -4.90
CA PHE A 31 4.47 -1.34 -3.86
C PHE A 31 3.94 0.10 -3.98
N GLU A 32 4.81 1.06 -4.31
CA GLU A 32 4.44 2.48 -4.49
C GLU A 32 3.41 2.68 -5.60
N LYS A 33 3.57 2.00 -6.75
CA LYS A 33 2.62 2.07 -7.87
C LYS A 33 1.27 1.48 -7.50
N LEU A 34 1.30 0.31 -6.86
CA LEU A 34 0.08 -0.35 -6.39
C LEU A 34 -0.61 0.47 -5.30
N ALA A 35 0.15 1.15 -4.44
CA ALA A 35 -0.40 2.09 -3.48
C ALA A 35 -1.06 3.28 -4.17
N GLU A 36 -0.43 3.88 -5.19
CA GLU A 36 -1.00 5.01 -5.91
C GLU A 36 -2.28 4.64 -6.67
N GLU A 37 -2.32 3.45 -7.28
CA GLU A 37 -3.47 2.99 -8.07
C GLU A 37 -4.62 2.41 -7.22
N LYS A 38 -4.31 1.74 -6.11
CA LYS A 38 -5.30 0.98 -5.32
C LYS A 38 -5.55 1.51 -3.91
N SER A 39 -4.70 2.39 -3.37
CA SER A 39 -4.93 2.94 -2.03
C SER A 39 -6.14 3.87 -2.04
N GLU A 40 -7.20 3.47 -1.35
CA GLU A 40 -8.34 4.33 -1.04
C GLU A 40 -8.03 5.31 0.10
N CYS A 41 -6.77 5.40 0.56
CA CYS A 41 -6.40 6.25 1.69
C CYS A 41 -6.52 7.74 1.31
N PRO A 42 -7.45 8.50 1.91
CA PRO A 42 -7.64 9.93 1.61
C PRO A 42 -6.45 10.80 2.08
N SER A 43 -5.54 10.22 2.86
CA SER A 43 -4.32 10.87 3.37
C SER A 43 -3.30 11.20 2.28
N GLY A 44 -3.34 10.53 1.11
CA GLY A 44 -2.45 10.82 -0.01
C GLY A 44 -2.64 12.22 -0.63
N LYS A 45 -3.76 12.91 -0.36
CA LYS A 45 -3.99 14.29 -0.82
C LYS A 45 -3.45 15.37 0.11
N LYS A 46 -2.93 15.02 1.30
CA LYS A 46 -2.52 15.99 2.34
C LYS A 46 -1.11 15.77 2.91
N GLY A 47 -0.37 14.77 2.41
CA GLY A 47 1.02 14.50 2.79
C GLY A 47 1.99 14.98 1.73
#